data_AF-A0A179H7N0-F1
#
_entry.id   AF-A0A179H7N0-F1
#
_cell.length_a   1.000
_cell.length_b   1.000
_cell.length_c   1.000
_cell.angle_alpha   90.00
_cell.angle_beta   90.00
_cell.angle_gamma   90.00
#
_symmetry.space_group_name_H-M   'P 1'
#
loop_
_entity.id
_entity.type
_entity.pdbx_description
1 polymer ?
#
loop_
_entity_poly.entity_id
_entity_poly.type
_entity_poly.pdbx_seq_one_letter_code
_entity_poly.pdbx_strand_id
1 'polypeptide(L)'
;MPRLLPWLLRQAKRQSPNLAALLPACRDIRSARNELRWIEQHVHETTRRVSHSSRRVRELCQSRGRGVPLQYVLGSQPFGHLDIKCRPGVLIPRPETEAYTCHLVDLIKKGQIPGLNPARGEREVNIVDFCTGTGCIPLLLFASLQRWATRLNVLGVDIADAALRLANDNVHHNEELGNLSVNQLQKLQISRVDVLNDADLEALAAMRWDVIVSNPPYVSQRVWDYGHGQLGYSVRKYEPKLALVPGQGIAVPDGWQHQDVFYARLLDIAAMLRPKAMLLELGDEAQAMSLQPPAPGYGVETLLWDVEVARGRFETLNGTIQEVYAQVLRLNPHFKLPEDPPVARGLNRKRSTVRCGNWPLTSKDRIQEGINYLRRLNGAPRNGPGPSNCGRVSCSYNAAIWWCNDNTVPKTLDSWNWIADSAQHILNTCAPGANMVSGQNFESGNWNTIVRRDSC
;
A
#
# COMPACT_ATOMS: atom_id res chain seq x y z
N MET A 1 -9.91 1.28 24.80
CA MET A 1 -9.64 2.72 24.93
C MET A 1 -9.60 3.11 26.40
N PRO A 2 -8.59 3.88 26.87
CA PRO A 2 -8.50 4.32 28.27
C PRO A 2 -9.74 5.12 28.70
N ARG A 3 -10.14 5.00 29.98
CA ARG A 3 -11.22 5.84 30.54
C ARG A 3 -10.75 7.29 30.69
N LEU A 4 -11.62 8.24 30.38
CA LEU A 4 -11.36 9.66 30.66
C LEU A 4 -11.39 9.91 32.16
N LEU A 5 -10.52 10.79 32.62
CA LEU A 5 -10.47 11.15 34.03
C LEU A 5 -11.73 11.96 34.42
N PRO A 6 -12.41 11.63 35.53
CA PRO A 6 -13.64 12.32 35.93
C PRO A 6 -13.47 13.83 36.15
N TRP A 7 -12.27 14.31 36.50
CA TRP A 7 -12.00 15.74 36.66
C TRP A 7 -12.01 16.48 35.31
N LEU A 8 -11.55 15.84 34.22
CA LEU A 8 -11.54 16.41 32.87
C LEU A 8 -12.97 16.64 32.37
N LEU A 9 -13.87 15.66 32.59
CA LEU A 9 -15.29 15.78 32.27
C LEU A 9 -15.96 16.91 33.06
N ARG A 10 -15.65 17.03 34.36
CA ARG A 10 -16.15 18.12 35.21
C ARG A 10 -15.65 19.48 34.74
N GLN A 11 -14.36 19.58 34.41
CA GLN A 11 -13.76 20.81 33.90
C GLN A 11 -14.39 21.24 32.57
N ALA A 12 -14.64 20.31 31.65
CA ALA A 12 -15.29 20.64 30.39
C ALA A 12 -16.75 21.06 30.59
N LYS A 13 -17.49 20.36 31.46
CA LYS A 13 -18.90 20.69 31.77
C LYS A 13 -19.06 22.09 32.39
N ARG A 14 -18.08 22.56 33.17
CA ARG A 14 -18.05 23.94 33.70
C ARG A 14 -17.93 24.99 32.60
N GLN A 15 -17.36 24.66 31.45
CA GLN A 15 -17.21 25.58 30.32
C GLN A 15 -18.41 25.49 29.37
N SER A 16 -18.78 24.27 28.98
CA SER A 16 -19.94 24.02 28.12
C SER A 16 -20.36 22.55 28.20
N PRO A 17 -21.67 22.25 28.27
CA PRO A 17 -22.15 20.87 28.18
C PRO A 17 -21.80 20.22 26.83
N ASN A 18 -21.72 21.00 25.74
CA ASN A 18 -21.34 20.49 24.42
C ASN A 18 -19.86 20.09 24.38
N LEU A 19 -19.00 20.86 25.06
CA LEU A 19 -17.58 20.53 25.20
C LEU A 19 -17.40 19.19 25.95
N ALA A 20 -18.16 18.98 27.03
CA ALA A 20 -18.15 17.71 27.75
C ALA A 20 -18.65 16.54 26.89
N ALA A 21 -19.62 16.77 26.01
CA ALA A 21 -20.14 15.76 25.09
C ALA A 21 -19.11 15.32 24.03
N LEU A 22 -18.19 16.19 23.63
CA LEU A 22 -17.14 15.91 22.64
C LEU A 22 -15.94 15.14 23.20
N LEU A 23 -15.67 15.27 24.50
CA LEU A 23 -14.49 14.67 25.14
C LEU A 23 -14.29 13.16 24.90
N PRO A 24 -15.32 12.29 24.90
CA PRO A 24 -15.12 10.86 24.61
C PRO A 24 -14.36 10.60 23.32
N ALA A 25 -14.60 11.44 22.31
CA ALA A 25 -14.00 11.38 21.00
C ALA A 25 -12.69 12.20 20.90
N CYS A 26 -12.66 13.42 21.42
CA CYS A 26 -11.51 14.32 21.30
C CYS A 26 -10.39 14.02 22.30
N ARG A 27 -10.71 13.34 23.41
CA ARG A 27 -9.80 12.93 24.51
C ARG A 27 -9.20 14.07 25.33
N ASP A 28 -9.15 15.29 24.81
CA ASP A 28 -8.71 16.50 25.52
C ASP A 28 -9.61 17.72 25.24
N ILE A 29 -9.51 18.74 26.12
CA ILE A 29 -10.34 19.95 26.07
C ILE A 29 -9.98 20.83 24.86
N ARG A 30 -8.70 20.91 24.46
CA ARG A 30 -8.26 21.78 23.36
C ARG A 30 -8.85 21.28 22.04
N SER A 31 -8.74 19.98 21.78
CA SER A 31 -9.35 19.32 20.63
C SER A 31 -10.87 19.45 20.64
N ALA A 32 -11.51 19.26 21.81
CA ALA A 32 -12.96 19.44 21.95
C ALA A 32 -13.42 20.88 21.67
N ARG A 33 -12.63 21.91 22.05
CA ARG A 33 -12.94 23.32 21.73
C ARG A 33 -12.86 23.58 20.22
N ASN A 34 -11.85 23.03 19.55
CA ASN A 34 -11.70 23.17 18.11
C ASN A 34 -12.87 22.52 17.36
N GLU A 35 -13.24 21.30 17.72
CA GLU A 35 -14.38 20.61 17.11
C GLU A 35 -15.72 21.30 17.42
N LEU A 36 -15.90 21.82 18.64
CA LEU A 36 -17.09 22.60 18.99
C LEU A 36 -17.22 23.83 18.10
N ARG A 37 -16.14 24.60 17.92
CA ARG A 37 -16.12 25.77 17.04
C ARG A 37 -16.52 25.40 15.61
N TRP A 38 -15.99 24.30 15.07
CA TRP A 38 -16.34 23.85 13.72
C TRP A 38 -17.80 23.41 13.60
N ILE A 39 -18.33 22.72 14.61
CA ILE A 39 -19.75 22.34 14.66
C ILE A 39 -20.64 23.59 14.74
N GLU A 40 -20.29 24.57 15.57
CA GLU A 40 -21.03 25.82 15.70
C GLU A 40 -21.03 26.61 14.39
N GLN A 41 -19.88 26.72 13.74
CA GLN A 41 -19.75 27.35 12.42
C GLN A 41 -20.60 26.64 11.37
N HIS A 42 -20.50 25.31 11.29
CA HIS A 42 -21.30 24.52 10.35
C HIS A 42 -22.80 24.71 10.56
N VAL A 43 -23.27 24.71 11.82
CA VAL A 43 -24.69 24.95 12.12
C VAL A 43 -25.11 26.36 11.74
N HIS A 44 -24.25 27.36 11.98
CA HIS A 44 -24.51 28.74 11.58
C HIS A 44 -24.68 28.88 10.06
N GLU A 45 -23.82 28.23 9.27
CA GLU A 45 -23.83 28.27 7.81
C GLU A 45 -25.01 27.49 7.20
N THR A 46 -25.42 26.38 7.82
CA THR A 46 -26.45 25.48 7.26
C THR A 46 -27.86 25.73 7.79
N THR A 47 -28.02 26.42 8.92
CA THR A 47 -29.32 26.60 9.58
C THR A 47 -29.88 27.99 9.33
N ARG A 48 -30.95 28.08 8.54
CA ARG A 48 -31.64 29.36 8.25
C ARG A 48 -32.36 30.01 9.45
N ARG A 49 -32.69 29.24 10.51
CA ARG A 49 -33.44 29.73 11.69
C ARG A 49 -32.60 29.64 12.97
N VAL A 50 -32.28 30.80 13.55
CA VAL A 50 -31.46 30.92 14.78
C VAL A 50 -32.01 30.10 15.95
N SER A 51 -33.35 30.01 16.09
CA SER A 51 -34.00 29.29 17.19
C SER A 51 -33.68 27.79 17.25
N HIS A 52 -33.24 27.18 16.15
CA HIS A 52 -32.89 25.76 16.08
C HIS A 52 -31.38 25.49 16.23
N SER A 53 -30.55 26.53 16.18
CA SER A 53 -29.08 26.41 16.15
C SER A 53 -28.55 25.71 17.40
N SER A 54 -28.94 26.17 18.60
CA SER A 54 -28.46 25.59 19.87
C SER A 54 -28.84 24.12 20.07
N ARG A 55 -30.01 23.70 19.55
CA ARG A 55 -30.43 22.29 19.58
C ARG A 55 -29.58 21.47 18.61
N ARG A 56 -29.38 21.97 17.39
CA ARG A 56 -28.60 21.28 16.37
C ARG A 56 -27.13 21.10 16.77
N VAL A 57 -26.48 22.13 17.32
CA VAL A 57 -25.11 22.02 17.85
C VAL A 57 -25.03 20.90 18.89
N ARG A 58 -25.98 20.86 19.83
CA ARG A 58 -26.03 19.82 20.87
C ARG A 58 -26.14 18.42 20.29
N GLU A 59 -27.02 18.22 19.30
CA GLU A 59 -27.22 16.94 18.62
C GLU A 59 -25.94 16.48 17.90
N LEU A 60 -25.27 17.39 17.18
CA LEU A 60 -24.02 17.10 16.49
C LEU A 60 -22.87 16.78 17.46
N CYS A 61 -22.73 17.53 18.55
CA CYS A 61 -21.74 17.23 19.59
C CYS A 61 -21.99 15.87 20.26
N GLN A 62 -23.25 15.51 20.51
CA GLN A 62 -23.60 14.18 21.03
C GLN A 62 -23.28 13.07 20.04
N SER A 63 -23.57 13.27 18.75
CA SER A 63 -23.22 12.31 17.69
C SER A 63 -21.72 12.08 17.63
N ARG A 64 -20.94 13.17 17.60
CA ARG A 64 -19.48 13.13 17.63
C ARG A 64 -18.94 12.44 18.89
N GLY A 65 -19.53 12.72 20.06
CA GLY A 65 -19.22 12.06 21.33
C GLY A 65 -19.45 10.54 21.34
N ARG A 66 -20.36 10.02 20.51
CA ARG A 66 -20.57 8.57 20.31
C ARG A 66 -19.56 7.95 19.34
N GLY A 67 -18.58 8.73 18.91
CA GLY A 67 -17.51 8.31 18.00
C GLY A 67 -17.84 8.45 16.51
N VAL A 68 -18.96 9.08 16.13
CA VAL A 68 -19.20 9.38 14.70
C VAL A 68 -18.05 10.26 14.21
N PRO A 69 -17.43 9.97 13.05
CA PRO A 69 -16.39 10.81 12.46
C PRO A 69 -16.87 12.26 12.30
N LEU A 70 -16.00 13.22 12.62
CA LEU A 70 -16.35 14.64 12.53
C LEU A 70 -16.81 15.02 11.11
N GLN A 71 -16.18 14.46 10.08
CA GLN A 71 -16.50 14.72 8.69
C GLN A 71 -17.90 14.25 8.31
N TYR A 72 -18.42 13.17 8.91
CA TYR A 72 -19.83 12.79 8.75
C TYR A 72 -20.78 13.68 9.58
N VAL A 73 -20.30 14.22 10.70
CA VAL A 73 -21.06 15.18 11.53
C VAL A 73 -21.20 16.52 10.81
N LEU A 74 -20.14 16.99 10.14
CA LEU A 74 -20.12 18.22 9.34
C LEU A 74 -20.65 18.01 7.90
N GLY A 75 -20.66 16.77 7.41
CA GLY A 75 -21.12 16.41 6.07
C GLY A 75 -20.12 16.70 4.95
N SER A 76 -18.96 17.29 5.24
CA SER A 76 -17.87 17.50 4.27
C SER A 76 -16.51 17.64 4.96
N GLN A 77 -15.46 17.71 4.15
CA GLN A 77 -14.14 18.15 4.56
C GLN A 77 -13.37 18.79 3.39
N PRO A 78 -12.34 19.61 3.66
CA PRO A 78 -11.45 20.09 2.60
C PRO A 78 -10.60 18.96 2.02
N PHE A 79 -10.27 19.08 0.72
CA PHE A 79 -9.26 18.26 0.04
C PHE A 79 -8.60 19.10 -1.05
N GLY A 80 -7.40 19.60 -0.81
CA GLY A 80 -6.78 20.64 -1.60
C GLY A 80 -7.58 21.94 -1.50
N HIS A 81 -8.00 22.48 -2.64
CA HIS A 81 -8.87 23.66 -2.70
C HIS A 81 -10.37 23.31 -2.87
N LEU A 82 -10.72 22.03 -2.73
CA LEU A 82 -12.09 21.53 -2.92
C LEU A 82 -12.80 21.30 -1.59
N ASP A 83 -14.13 21.37 -1.58
CA ASP A 83 -14.99 20.86 -0.50
C ASP A 83 -15.55 19.51 -0.93
N ILE A 84 -15.22 18.45 -0.19
CA ILE A 84 -15.64 17.08 -0.49
C ILE A 84 -16.70 16.65 0.51
N LYS A 85 -17.93 16.43 0.03
CA LYS A 85 -19.01 15.84 0.83
C LYS A 85 -18.63 14.45 1.30
N CYS A 86 -18.93 14.21 2.58
CA CYS A 86 -18.65 12.96 3.27
C CYS A 86 -19.98 12.38 3.78
N ARG A 87 -20.22 11.09 3.51
CA ARG A 87 -21.43 10.40 3.98
C ARG A 87 -21.10 9.00 4.49
N PRO A 88 -21.87 8.46 5.45
CA PRO A 88 -21.71 7.08 5.90
C PRO A 88 -21.77 6.08 4.73
N GLY A 89 -20.89 5.08 4.77
CA GLY A 89 -20.79 4.06 3.73
C GLY A 89 -19.74 4.34 2.65
N VAL A 90 -19.04 5.47 2.71
CA VAL A 90 -17.92 5.81 1.82
C VAL A 90 -16.73 6.31 2.65
N LEU A 91 -15.52 5.86 2.32
CA LEU A 91 -14.29 6.24 3.04
C LEU A 91 -14.12 7.75 3.09
N ILE A 92 -13.79 8.29 4.26
CA ILE A 92 -13.51 9.71 4.43
C ILE A 92 -12.12 10.01 3.82
N PRO A 93 -11.95 11.00 2.93
CA PRO A 93 -10.63 11.38 2.40
C PRO A 93 -9.59 11.57 3.52
N ARG A 94 -8.34 11.18 3.29
CA ARG A 94 -7.28 11.32 4.30
C ARG A 94 -6.30 12.44 3.93
N PRO A 95 -5.71 13.13 4.93
CA PRO A 95 -4.66 14.12 4.67
C PRO A 95 -3.46 13.57 3.91
N GLU A 96 -3.11 12.30 4.14
CA GLU A 96 -2.05 11.59 3.40
C GLU A 96 -2.41 11.48 1.91
N THR A 97 -3.67 11.12 1.63
CA THR A 97 -4.22 11.06 0.26
C THR A 97 -4.18 12.43 -0.42
N GLU A 98 -4.52 13.48 0.31
CA GLU A 98 -4.44 14.87 -0.15
C GLU A 98 -3.01 15.26 -0.50
N ALA A 99 -2.06 14.94 0.38
CA ALA A 99 -0.66 15.29 0.21
C ALA A 99 -0.06 14.69 -1.07
N TYR A 100 -0.26 13.38 -1.31
CA TYR A 100 0.28 12.77 -2.53
C TYR A 100 -0.46 13.25 -3.78
N THR A 101 -1.76 13.55 -3.70
CA THR A 101 -2.53 14.04 -4.86
C THR A 101 -2.03 15.43 -5.27
N CYS A 102 -1.81 16.33 -4.31
CA CYS A 102 -1.17 17.62 -4.53
C CYS A 102 0.25 17.46 -5.11
N HIS A 103 1.03 16.52 -4.58
CA HIS A 103 2.38 16.25 -5.09
C HIS A 103 2.36 15.76 -6.55
N LEU A 104 1.42 14.89 -6.90
CA LEU A 104 1.24 14.41 -8.27
C LEU A 104 0.91 15.54 -9.25
N VAL A 105 0.03 16.47 -8.85
CA VAL A 105 -0.26 17.69 -9.63
C VAL A 105 1.03 18.46 -9.93
N ASP A 106 1.88 18.63 -8.92
CA ASP A 106 3.16 19.33 -9.08
C ASP A 106 4.10 18.60 -10.04
N LEU A 107 4.23 17.28 -9.91
CA LEU A 107 5.07 16.46 -10.80
C LEU A 107 4.61 16.57 -12.27
N ILE A 108 3.29 16.52 -12.50
CA ILE A 108 2.69 16.70 -13.83
C ILE A 108 3.01 18.09 -14.37
N LYS A 109 2.73 19.15 -13.61
CA LYS A 109 2.90 20.54 -14.06
C LYS A 109 4.35 20.90 -14.34
N LYS A 110 5.28 20.37 -13.54
CA LYS A 110 6.73 20.56 -13.69
C LYS A 110 7.36 19.66 -14.76
N GLY A 111 6.60 18.74 -15.35
CA GLY A 111 7.09 17.83 -16.37
C GLY A 111 8.10 16.80 -15.83
N GLN A 112 7.95 16.41 -14.57
CA GLN A 112 8.85 15.49 -13.87
C GLN A 112 8.46 14.03 -14.05
N ILE A 113 7.37 13.74 -14.78
CA ILE A 113 6.97 12.38 -15.15
C ILE A 113 7.55 12.05 -16.53
N PRO A 114 8.48 11.08 -16.63
CA PRO A 114 9.09 10.70 -17.91
C PRO A 114 8.03 10.31 -18.95
N GLY A 115 8.24 10.76 -20.19
CA GLY A 115 7.30 10.51 -21.29
C GLY A 115 6.00 11.32 -21.25
N LEU A 116 5.67 12.00 -20.13
CA LEU A 116 4.53 12.92 -20.07
C LEU A 116 4.99 14.27 -20.63
N ASN A 117 4.87 14.43 -21.95
CA ASN A 117 5.57 15.47 -22.70
C ASN A 117 5.06 16.88 -22.33
N PRO A 118 5.87 17.74 -21.67
CA PRO A 118 5.47 19.10 -21.32
C PRO A 118 5.79 20.11 -22.43
N ALA A 119 6.47 19.68 -23.50
CA ALA A 119 7.09 20.56 -24.49
C ALA A 119 6.20 20.79 -25.73
N ARG A 120 5.63 22.02 -25.77
CA ARG A 120 5.01 22.76 -26.90
C ARG A 120 3.88 22.06 -27.68
N GLY A 121 2.67 22.55 -27.44
CA GLY A 121 1.45 22.21 -28.19
C GLY A 121 0.29 21.88 -27.25
N GLU A 122 -0.54 20.93 -27.65
CA GLU A 122 -1.69 20.46 -26.88
C GLU A 122 -1.24 19.55 -25.72
N ARG A 123 -1.42 20.00 -24.48
CA ARG A 123 -1.16 19.19 -23.29
C ARG A 123 -2.32 18.23 -23.09
N GLU A 124 -2.14 16.99 -23.50
CA GLU A 124 -3.11 15.90 -23.29
C GLU A 124 -2.69 15.02 -22.12
N VAL A 125 -3.60 14.82 -21.16
CA VAL A 125 -3.39 13.93 -20.01
C VAL A 125 -4.64 13.09 -19.77
N ASN A 126 -4.45 11.77 -19.72
CA ASN A 126 -5.48 10.81 -19.37
C ASN A 126 -5.16 10.15 -18.03
N ILE A 127 -6.05 10.26 -17.04
CA ILE A 127 -5.84 9.78 -15.67
C ILE A 127 -6.98 8.85 -15.27
N VAL A 128 -6.65 7.69 -14.71
CA VAL A 128 -7.63 6.79 -14.08
C VAL A 128 -7.32 6.62 -12.59
N ASP A 129 -8.35 6.78 -11.76
CA ASP A 129 -8.34 6.54 -10.32
C ASP A 129 -9.16 5.30 -9.98
N PHE A 130 -8.51 4.26 -9.48
CA PHE A 130 -9.17 3.03 -9.03
C PHE A 130 -9.55 3.12 -7.56
N CYS A 131 -10.73 2.59 -7.20
CA CYS A 131 -11.28 2.64 -5.84
C CYS A 131 -11.55 4.08 -5.38
N THR A 132 -12.21 4.87 -6.23
CA THR A 132 -12.28 6.33 -6.10
C THR A 132 -13.01 6.83 -4.86
N GLY A 133 -13.89 6.02 -4.26
CA GLY A 133 -14.61 6.37 -3.04
C GLY A 133 -15.42 7.65 -3.18
N THR A 134 -15.00 8.72 -2.49
CA THR A 134 -15.67 10.04 -2.58
C THR A 134 -15.39 10.80 -3.88
N GLY A 135 -14.48 10.30 -4.73
CA GLY A 135 -13.98 11.01 -5.90
C GLY A 135 -12.93 12.07 -5.59
N CYS A 136 -12.45 12.20 -4.35
CA CYS A 136 -11.57 13.30 -3.96
C CYS A 136 -10.29 13.39 -4.82
N ILE A 137 -9.69 12.26 -5.19
CA ILE A 137 -8.49 12.20 -6.03
C ILE A 137 -8.78 12.72 -7.45
N PRO A 138 -9.71 12.13 -8.24
CA PRO A 138 -9.95 12.56 -9.62
C PRO A 138 -10.49 13.98 -9.68
N LEU A 139 -11.30 14.40 -8.71
CA LEU A 139 -11.78 15.79 -8.64
C LEU A 139 -10.62 16.77 -8.44
N LEU A 140 -9.71 16.51 -7.49
CA LEU A 140 -8.59 17.43 -7.24
C LEU A 140 -7.60 17.45 -8.41
N LEU A 141 -7.34 16.30 -9.04
CA LEU A 141 -6.51 16.21 -10.24
C LEU A 141 -7.15 17.01 -11.38
N PHE A 142 -8.44 16.82 -11.64
CA PHE A 142 -9.15 17.58 -12.67
C PHE A 142 -9.13 19.09 -12.37
N ALA A 143 -9.56 19.48 -11.18
CA ALA A 143 -9.66 20.88 -10.78
C ALA A 143 -8.31 21.60 -10.88
N SER A 144 -7.22 20.93 -10.51
CA SER A 144 -5.88 21.49 -10.51
C SER A 144 -5.22 21.52 -11.89
N LEU A 145 -5.62 20.63 -12.80
CA LEU A 145 -5.00 20.48 -14.13
C LEU A 145 -5.83 21.08 -15.27
N GLN A 146 -7.12 21.34 -15.09
CA GLN A 146 -8.03 21.84 -16.14
C GLN A 146 -7.56 23.15 -16.81
N ARG A 147 -6.84 24.03 -16.09
CA ARG A 147 -6.28 25.27 -16.69
C ARG A 147 -4.90 25.05 -17.31
N TRP A 148 -4.23 23.97 -16.95
CA TRP A 148 -2.88 23.65 -17.39
C TRP A 148 -2.86 22.73 -18.61
N ALA A 149 -3.81 21.79 -18.70
CA ALA A 149 -3.97 20.82 -19.78
C ALA A 149 -4.99 21.29 -20.82
N THR A 150 -4.65 21.18 -22.11
CA THR A 150 -5.56 21.49 -23.21
C THR A 150 -6.63 20.42 -23.37
N ARG A 151 -6.23 19.14 -23.25
CA ARG A 151 -7.11 17.97 -23.21
C ARG A 151 -6.88 17.22 -21.92
N LEU A 152 -7.94 16.97 -21.16
CA LEU A 152 -7.84 16.34 -19.85
C LEU A 152 -8.99 15.36 -19.68
N ASN A 153 -8.66 14.07 -19.62
CA ASN A 153 -9.62 13.02 -19.29
C ASN A 153 -9.27 12.45 -17.93
N VAL A 154 -10.19 12.54 -16.98
CA VAL A 154 -10.02 11.97 -15.64
C VAL A 154 -11.22 11.07 -15.35
N LEU A 155 -10.94 9.81 -15.03
CA LEU A 155 -11.94 8.80 -14.72
C LEU A 155 -11.72 8.27 -13.30
N GLY A 156 -12.69 8.47 -12.42
CA GLY A 156 -12.77 7.75 -11.15
C GLY A 156 -13.61 6.49 -11.33
N VAL A 157 -13.13 5.35 -10.84
CA VAL A 157 -13.89 4.11 -10.87
C VAL A 157 -14.03 3.47 -9.49
N ASP A 158 -15.19 2.87 -9.24
CA ASP A 158 -15.47 2.15 -8.00
C ASP A 158 -16.50 1.03 -8.23
N ILE A 159 -16.48 0.01 -7.38
CA ILE A 159 -17.46 -1.08 -7.39
C ILE A 159 -18.72 -0.72 -6.58
N ALA A 160 -18.60 0.19 -5.61
CA ALA A 160 -19.66 0.47 -4.64
C ALA A 160 -20.61 1.57 -5.11
N ASP A 161 -21.90 1.25 -5.21
CA ASP A 161 -22.95 2.20 -5.61
C ASP A 161 -23.03 3.45 -4.73
N ALA A 162 -22.74 3.31 -3.42
CA ALA A 162 -22.71 4.43 -2.50
C ALA A 162 -21.55 5.40 -2.80
N ALA A 163 -20.39 4.86 -3.17
CA ALA A 163 -19.22 5.64 -3.58
C ALA A 163 -19.50 6.37 -4.89
N LEU A 164 -19.98 5.67 -5.91
CA LEU A 164 -20.32 6.25 -7.22
C LEU A 164 -21.33 7.41 -7.10
N ARG A 165 -22.39 7.25 -6.31
CA ARG A 165 -23.36 8.34 -6.07
C ARG A 165 -22.72 9.52 -5.36
N LEU A 166 -21.94 9.28 -4.31
CA LEU A 166 -21.29 10.37 -3.57
C LEU A 166 -20.22 11.10 -4.40
N ALA A 167 -19.46 10.38 -5.22
CA ALA A 167 -18.48 10.96 -6.12
C ALA A 167 -19.14 11.85 -7.18
N ASN A 168 -20.25 11.42 -7.79
CA ASN A 168 -21.02 12.27 -8.70
C ASN A 168 -21.61 13.51 -7.99
N ASP A 169 -22.14 13.35 -6.78
CA ASP A 169 -22.61 14.50 -5.99
C ASP A 169 -21.46 15.48 -5.68
N ASN A 170 -20.24 14.98 -5.46
CA ASN A 170 -19.07 15.82 -5.26
C ASN A 170 -18.62 16.54 -6.52
N VAL A 171 -18.77 15.92 -7.71
CA VAL A 171 -18.55 16.60 -8.99
C VAL A 171 -19.49 17.79 -9.08
N HIS A 172 -20.80 17.57 -8.97
CA HIS A 172 -21.80 18.63 -9.06
C HIS A 172 -21.62 19.71 -8.00
N HIS A 173 -21.34 19.34 -6.76
CA HIS A 173 -21.08 20.30 -5.69
C HIS A 173 -19.89 21.21 -5.99
N ASN A 174 -18.81 20.69 -6.58
CA ASN A 174 -17.64 21.50 -6.94
C ASN A 174 -17.81 22.26 -8.26
N GLU A 175 -18.70 21.82 -9.15
CA GLU A 175 -19.18 22.64 -10.29
C GLU A 175 -19.95 23.86 -9.78
N GLU A 176 -20.90 23.68 -8.85
CA GLU A 176 -21.69 24.76 -8.24
C GLU A 176 -20.82 25.78 -7.49
N LEU A 177 -19.75 25.31 -6.84
CA LEU A 177 -18.77 26.18 -6.18
C LEU A 177 -17.82 26.90 -7.16
N GLY A 178 -17.89 26.62 -8.46
CA GLY A 178 -17.03 27.21 -9.48
C GLY A 178 -15.59 26.68 -9.47
N ASN A 179 -15.34 25.55 -8.80
CA ASN A 179 -14.04 24.89 -8.78
C ASN A 179 -13.79 24.08 -10.06
N LEU A 180 -14.85 23.64 -10.73
CA LEU A 180 -14.78 22.86 -11.96
C LEU A 180 -15.35 23.66 -13.13
N SER A 181 -14.62 23.72 -14.24
CA SER A 181 -15.00 24.41 -15.48
C SER A 181 -14.68 23.50 -16.65
N VAL A 182 -15.59 22.57 -16.94
CA VAL A 182 -15.42 21.59 -18.01
C VAL A 182 -15.53 22.29 -19.37
N ASN A 183 -14.47 22.21 -20.18
CA ASN A 183 -14.50 22.61 -21.58
C ASN A 183 -14.79 21.40 -22.49
N GLN A 184 -15.05 21.62 -23.78
CA GLN A 184 -15.41 20.53 -24.73
C GLN A 184 -14.31 19.48 -24.94
N LEU A 185 -13.07 19.79 -24.59
CA LEU A 185 -11.89 18.93 -24.74
C LEU A 185 -11.50 18.25 -23.41
N GLN A 186 -12.30 18.43 -22.37
CA GLN A 186 -12.04 17.94 -21.03
C GLN A 186 -13.21 17.11 -20.52
N LYS A 187 -12.89 16.09 -19.74
CA LYS A 187 -13.86 15.13 -19.25
C LYS A 187 -13.49 14.68 -17.85
N LEU A 188 -14.42 14.80 -16.92
CA LEU A 188 -14.36 14.18 -15.60
C LEU A 188 -15.53 13.21 -15.52
N GLN A 189 -15.25 11.93 -15.27
CA GLN A 189 -16.27 10.89 -15.20
C GLN A 189 -16.10 10.03 -13.97
N ILE A 190 -17.22 9.52 -13.48
CA ILE A 190 -17.29 8.48 -12.47
C ILE A 190 -18.03 7.29 -13.09
N SER A 191 -17.42 6.09 -13.03
CA SER A 191 -18.01 4.88 -13.63
C SER A 191 -17.90 3.68 -12.70
N ARG A 192 -18.83 2.73 -12.86
CA ARG A 192 -18.74 1.44 -12.18
C ARG A 192 -17.72 0.56 -12.89
N VAL A 193 -16.71 0.10 -12.17
CA VAL A 193 -15.76 -0.93 -12.60
C VAL A 193 -15.38 -1.77 -11.39
N ASP A 194 -15.48 -3.09 -11.53
CA ASP A 194 -14.81 -4.02 -10.62
C ASP A 194 -13.38 -4.24 -11.09
N VAL A 195 -12.42 -3.67 -10.34
CA VAL A 195 -10.99 -3.77 -10.65
C VAL A 195 -10.49 -5.22 -10.68
N LEU A 196 -11.20 -6.15 -10.04
CA LEU A 196 -10.85 -7.58 -10.00
C LEU A 196 -11.50 -8.37 -11.16
N ASN A 197 -12.37 -7.76 -11.96
CA ASN A 197 -13.05 -8.38 -13.08
C ASN A 197 -12.36 -8.01 -14.41
N ASP A 198 -11.87 -9.00 -15.16
CA ASP A 198 -11.17 -8.75 -16.43
C ASP A 198 -12.07 -8.12 -17.51
N ALA A 199 -13.35 -8.48 -17.57
CA ALA A 199 -14.27 -7.96 -18.59
C ALA A 199 -14.51 -6.44 -18.43
N ASP A 200 -14.55 -5.96 -17.19
CA ASP A 200 -14.70 -4.52 -16.93
C ASP A 200 -13.44 -3.74 -17.35
N LEU A 201 -12.27 -4.37 -17.33
CA LEU A 201 -11.00 -3.75 -17.72
C LEU A 201 -10.80 -3.68 -19.24
N GLU A 202 -11.38 -4.58 -20.02
CA GLU A 202 -11.26 -4.57 -21.49
C GLU A 202 -11.72 -3.22 -22.07
N ALA A 203 -12.80 -2.66 -21.52
CA ALA A 203 -13.29 -1.34 -21.91
C ALA A 203 -12.31 -0.20 -21.55
N LEU A 204 -11.59 -0.32 -20.43
CA LEU A 204 -10.55 0.65 -20.05
C LEU A 204 -9.31 0.55 -20.95
N ALA A 205 -8.98 -0.66 -21.40
CA ALA A 205 -7.84 -0.92 -22.28
C ALA A 205 -8.03 -0.35 -23.70
N ALA A 206 -9.27 -0.06 -24.11
CA ALA A 206 -9.58 0.63 -25.36
C ALA A 206 -9.14 2.11 -25.36
N MET A 207 -8.84 2.68 -24.19
CA MET A 207 -8.34 4.03 -24.03
C MET A 207 -6.89 4.04 -23.56
N ARG A 208 -6.17 5.11 -23.92
CA ARG A 208 -4.82 5.35 -23.45
C ARG A 208 -4.86 6.07 -22.10
N TRP A 209 -4.14 5.54 -21.11
CA TRP A 209 -3.99 6.16 -19.79
C TRP A 209 -2.54 6.60 -19.57
N ASP A 210 -2.33 7.86 -19.18
CA ASP A 210 -1.01 8.41 -18.84
C ASP A 210 -0.63 8.12 -17.39
N VAL A 211 -1.60 8.22 -16.47
CA VAL A 211 -1.38 8.12 -15.04
C VAL A 211 -2.44 7.22 -14.42
N ILE A 212 -1.98 6.26 -13.63
CA ILE A 212 -2.83 5.44 -12.75
C ILE A 212 -2.65 5.91 -11.32
N VAL A 213 -3.75 6.14 -10.61
CA VAL A 213 -3.75 6.41 -9.18
C VAL A 213 -4.72 5.47 -8.46
N SER A 214 -4.44 5.15 -7.20
CA SER A 214 -5.39 4.43 -6.36
C SER A 214 -5.05 4.56 -4.88
N ASN A 215 -6.09 4.67 -4.06
CA ASN A 215 -6.04 4.36 -2.63
C ASN A 215 -6.89 3.09 -2.39
N PRO A 216 -6.33 1.89 -2.63
CA PRO A 216 -7.11 0.67 -2.54
C PRO A 216 -7.29 0.19 -1.08
N PRO A 217 -8.20 -0.76 -0.81
CA PRO A 217 -8.28 -1.42 0.49
C PRO A 217 -6.98 -2.18 0.78
N TYR A 218 -6.28 -1.82 1.86
CA TYR A 218 -4.96 -2.38 2.20
C TYR A 218 -4.81 -2.85 3.66
N VAL A 219 -5.87 -2.77 4.44
CA VAL A 219 -5.86 -3.15 5.86
C VAL A 219 -6.05 -4.65 5.99
N SER A 220 -5.14 -5.33 6.71
CA SER A 220 -5.29 -6.76 6.96
C SER A 220 -6.49 -7.09 7.85
N GLN A 221 -7.08 -8.26 7.62
CA GLN A 221 -8.19 -8.77 8.42
C GLN A 221 -7.81 -8.87 9.92
N ARG A 222 -6.56 -9.22 10.22
CA ARG A 222 -6.03 -9.26 11.59
C ARG A 222 -6.02 -7.88 12.25
N VAL A 223 -5.59 -6.84 11.54
CA VAL A 223 -5.60 -5.46 12.06
C VAL A 223 -7.04 -4.97 12.26
N TRP A 224 -7.94 -5.30 11.35
CA TRP A 224 -9.37 -5.00 11.47
C TRP A 224 -10.02 -5.63 12.71
N ASP A 225 -9.76 -6.91 12.95
CA ASP A 225 -10.37 -7.67 14.05
C ASP A 225 -9.69 -7.35 15.39
N TYR A 226 -8.36 -7.38 15.42
CA TYR A 226 -7.54 -7.45 16.63
C TYR A 226 -6.51 -6.31 16.77
N GLY A 227 -6.48 -5.31 15.90
CA GLY A 227 -5.42 -4.29 15.87
C GLY A 227 -5.31 -3.36 17.10
N HIS A 228 -5.93 -3.67 18.24
CA HIS A 228 -5.76 -3.07 19.57
C HIS A 228 -5.49 -1.54 19.63
N GLY A 229 -6.08 -0.75 18.72
CA GLY A 229 -5.92 0.71 18.67
C GLY A 229 -5.21 1.27 17.44
N GLN A 230 -4.66 0.44 16.54
CA GLN A 230 -4.10 0.85 15.25
C GLN A 230 -5.17 1.47 14.33
N LEU A 231 -6.39 0.92 14.36
CA LEU A 231 -7.56 1.56 13.76
C LEU A 231 -8.38 2.26 14.85
N GLY A 232 -8.61 3.55 14.67
CA GLY A 232 -9.44 4.35 15.58
C GLY A 232 -10.85 3.77 15.72
N TYR A 233 -11.46 3.92 16.91
CA TYR A 233 -12.83 3.42 17.19
C TYR A 233 -13.84 3.91 16.16
N SER A 234 -13.72 5.18 15.73
CA SER A 234 -14.60 5.77 14.72
C SER A 234 -14.51 5.04 13.37
N VAL A 235 -13.29 4.71 12.94
CA VAL A 235 -13.02 4.05 11.66
C VAL A 235 -13.67 2.66 11.66
N ARG A 236 -13.37 1.84 12.67
CA ARG A 236 -13.92 0.48 12.77
C ARG A 236 -15.44 0.42 12.84
N LYS A 237 -16.08 1.46 13.40
CA LYS A 237 -17.52 1.46 13.67
C LYS A 237 -18.36 2.12 12.59
N TYR A 238 -17.84 3.17 11.93
CA TYR A 238 -18.65 4.02 11.06
C TYR A 238 -18.19 4.04 9.60
N GLU A 239 -16.94 3.67 9.30
CA GLU A 239 -16.44 3.63 7.93
C GLU A 239 -16.63 2.24 7.31
N PRO A 240 -16.84 2.15 5.98
CA PRO A 240 -17.17 0.88 5.33
C PRO A 240 -15.97 -0.07 5.34
N LYS A 241 -16.17 -1.29 5.83
CA LYS A 241 -15.15 -2.36 5.78
C LYS A 241 -14.63 -2.59 4.36
N LEU A 242 -15.52 -2.52 3.36
CA LEU A 242 -15.19 -2.71 1.94
C LEU A 242 -14.08 -1.75 1.44
N ALA A 243 -14.03 -0.52 1.98
CA ALA A 243 -13.02 0.47 1.56
C ALA A 243 -11.70 0.36 2.34
N LEU A 244 -11.60 -0.56 3.29
CA LEU A 244 -10.45 -0.70 4.18
C LEU A 244 -9.81 -2.08 4.05
N VAL A 245 -10.61 -3.13 4.05
CA VAL A 245 -10.15 -4.53 4.07
C VAL A 245 -10.56 -5.20 2.77
N PRO A 246 -9.62 -5.86 2.06
CA PRO A 246 -9.98 -6.66 0.89
C PRO A 246 -11.07 -7.71 1.21
N GLY A 247 -11.91 -8.04 0.23
CA GLY A 247 -12.95 -9.06 0.39
C GLY A 247 -12.37 -10.44 0.67
N GLN A 248 -12.97 -11.21 1.58
CA GLN A 248 -12.44 -12.53 1.97
C GLN A 248 -12.50 -13.59 0.87
N GLY A 249 -13.38 -13.42 -0.13
CA GLY A 249 -13.52 -14.33 -1.27
C GLY A 249 -12.61 -14.01 -2.46
N ILE A 250 -11.75 -12.99 -2.34
CA ILE A 250 -10.85 -12.60 -3.44
C ILE A 250 -9.70 -13.62 -3.50
N ALA A 251 -9.46 -14.17 -4.68
CA ALA A 251 -8.30 -15.01 -4.93
C ALA A 251 -7.01 -14.20 -4.72
N VAL A 252 -6.12 -14.70 -3.87
CA VAL A 252 -4.83 -14.05 -3.59
C VAL A 252 -3.78 -14.71 -4.48
N PRO A 253 -3.09 -13.94 -5.34
CA PRO A 253 -2.01 -14.49 -6.14
C PRO A 253 -0.92 -15.09 -5.28
N ASP A 254 -0.24 -16.07 -5.85
CA ASP A 254 0.93 -16.71 -5.26
C ASP A 254 2.00 -15.68 -4.88
N GLY A 255 2.42 -15.70 -3.62
CA GLY A 255 3.44 -14.80 -3.08
C GLY A 255 2.91 -13.52 -2.45
N TRP A 256 1.60 -13.27 -2.55
CA TRP A 256 0.97 -12.08 -2.00
C TRP A 256 0.23 -12.37 -0.71
N GLN A 257 0.15 -11.38 0.17
CA GLN A 257 -0.74 -11.46 1.34
C GLN A 257 -2.12 -10.91 0.96
N HIS A 258 -3.15 -11.35 1.68
CA HIS A 258 -4.53 -10.97 1.37
C HIS A 258 -4.76 -9.45 1.37
N GLN A 259 -4.09 -8.73 2.27
CA GLN A 259 -4.16 -7.27 2.32
C GLN A 259 -3.50 -6.56 1.12
N ASP A 260 -2.69 -7.28 0.36
CA ASP A 260 -1.91 -6.73 -0.76
C ASP A 260 -2.50 -7.11 -2.13
N VAL A 261 -3.63 -7.84 -2.15
CA VAL A 261 -4.24 -8.38 -3.38
C VAL A 261 -4.60 -7.31 -4.40
N PHE A 262 -5.03 -6.13 -3.95
CA PHE A 262 -5.32 -5.02 -4.85
C PHE A 262 -4.06 -4.47 -5.51
N TYR A 263 -2.91 -4.47 -4.82
CA TYR A 263 -1.65 -4.03 -5.43
C TYR A 263 -1.20 -4.98 -6.53
N ALA A 264 -1.27 -6.30 -6.28
CA ALA A 264 -0.98 -7.30 -7.30
C ALA A 264 -1.83 -7.06 -8.56
N ARG A 265 -3.13 -6.90 -8.36
CA ARG A 265 -4.07 -6.64 -9.46
C ARG A 265 -3.79 -5.32 -10.17
N LEU A 266 -3.52 -4.25 -9.44
CA LEU A 266 -3.23 -2.93 -10.01
C LEU A 266 -1.93 -2.94 -10.81
N LEU A 267 -0.94 -3.75 -10.42
CA LEU A 267 0.28 -3.96 -11.21
C LEU A 267 0.01 -4.71 -12.52
N ASP A 268 -0.85 -5.74 -12.51
CA ASP A 268 -1.29 -6.41 -13.74
C ASP A 268 -2.00 -5.44 -14.69
N ILE A 269 -2.89 -4.61 -14.13
CA ILE A 269 -3.57 -3.55 -14.87
C ILE A 269 -2.55 -2.55 -15.44
N ALA A 270 -1.55 -2.14 -14.67
CA ALA A 270 -0.52 -1.24 -15.16
C ALA A 270 0.32 -1.88 -16.30
N ALA A 271 0.60 -3.18 -16.23
CA ALA A 271 1.27 -3.89 -17.31
C ALA A 271 0.43 -3.93 -18.60
N MET A 272 -0.90 -4.03 -18.47
CA MET A 272 -1.85 -4.00 -19.58
C MET A 272 -1.99 -2.58 -20.17
N LEU A 273 -2.26 -1.58 -19.33
CA LEU A 273 -2.56 -0.20 -19.75
C LEU A 273 -1.31 0.62 -20.08
N ARG A 274 -0.13 0.17 -19.61
CA ARG A 274 1.20 0.78 -19.83
C ARG A 274 1.21 2.30 -19.57
N PRO A 275 0.80 2.74 -18.36
CA PRO A 275 0.83 4.15 -18.02
C PRO A 275 2.29 4.66 -17.94
N LYS A 276 2.45 5.98 -18.00
CA LYS A 276 3.75 6.63 -17.79
C LYS A 276 4.11 6.72 -16.32
N ALA A 277 3.10 6.81 -15.45
CA ALA A 277 3.26 6.82 -14.02
C ALA A 277 2.13 6.05 -13.33
N MET A 278 2.46 5.47 -12.18
CA MET A 278 1.54 4.83 -11.27
C MET A 278 1.84 5.30 -9.86
N LEU A 279 0.82 5.71 -9.12
CA LEU A 279 0.96 6.17 -7.73
C LEU A 279 -0.11 5.51 -6.87
N LEU A 280 0.33 4.77 -5.85
CA LEU A 280 -0.52 4.00 -4.96
C LEU A 280 -0.32 4.45 -3.53
N GLU A 281 -1.41 4.63 -2.78
CA GLU A 281 -1.33 4.71 -1.32
C GLU A 281 -1.01 3.32 -0.76
N LEU A 282 -0.10 3.27 0.22
CA LEU A 282 0.31 2.05 0.91
C LEU A 282 0.01 2.19 2.40
N GLY A 283 -0.34 1.09 3.06
CA GLY A 283 -0.77 1.12 4.47
C GLY A 283 0.36 1.32 5.48
N ASP A 284 1.50 0.68 5.29
CA ASP A 284 2.68 0.88 6.13
C ASP A 284 4.02 0.67 5.39
N GLU A 285 5.12 1.01 6.07
CA GLU A 285 6.48 0.86 5.56
C GLU A 285 6.81 -0.61 5.25
N ALA A 286 6.26 -1.57 5.98
CA ALA A 286 6.50 -2.99 5.72
C ALA A 286 5.85 -3.44 4.41
N GLN A 287 4.63 -2.98 4.12
CA GLN A 287 3.97 -3.16 2.82
C GLN A 287 4.78 -2.49 1.71
N ALA A 288 5.25 -1.26 1.91
CA ALA A 288 6.10 -0.57 0.92
C ALA A 288 7.42 -1.31 0.65
N MET A 289 8.05 -1.88 1.67
CA MET A 289 9.32 -2.56 1.53
C MET A 289 9.19 -3.98 0.94
N SER A 290 8.02 -4.63 1.07
CA SER A 290 7.74 -5.89 0.38
C SER A 290 7.72 -5.75 -1.16
N LEU A 291 7.56 -4.52 -1.67
CA LEU A 291 7.47 -4.19 -3.10
C LEU A 291 8.76 -3.58 -3.67
N GLN A 292 9.80 -3.37 -2.85
CA GLN A 292 11.00 -2.68 -3.28
C GLN A 292 12.11 -3.64 -3.75
N PRO A 293 12.73 -3.36 -4.91
CA PRO A 293 13.93 -4.07 -5.33
C PRO A 293 15.10 -3.80 -4.38
N PRO A 294 16.10 -4.69 -4.35
CA PRO A 294 17.29 -4.48 -3.54
C PRO A 294 18.01 -3.19 -3.95
N ALA A 295 17.98 -2.75 -5.21
CA ALA A 295 18.46 -1.43 -5.60
C ALA A 295 17.66 -0.86 -6.79
N PRO A 296 17.73 0.46 -7.03
CA PRO A 296 17.20 1.06 -8.25
C PRO A 296 17.74 0.34 -9.50
N GLY A 297 16.84 0.00 -10.43
CA GLY A 297 17.18 -0.70 -11.68
C GLY A 297 17.11 -2.24 -11.63
N TYR A 298 16.77 -2.83 -10.49
CA TYR A 298 16.52 -4.27 -10.36
C TYR A 298 15.02 -4.58 -10.47
N GLY A 299 14.68 -5.71 -11.08
CA GLY A 299 13.34 -6.30 -11.02
C GLY A 299 13.11 -7.03 -9.70
N VAL A 300 11.85 -7.21 -9.30
CA VAL A 300 11.47 -8.05 -8.16
C VAL A 300 10.49 -9.10 -8.61
N GLU A 301 10.76 -10.35 -8.24
CA GLU A 301 9.86 -11.47 -8.46
C GLU A 301 9.84 -12.38 -7.24
N THR A 302 8.68 -12.94 -6.92
CA THR A 302 8.56 -13.91 -5.85
C THR A 302 9.14 -15.25 -6.30
N LEU A 303 10.06 -15.80 -5.50
CA LEU A 303 10.68 -17.08 -5.81
C LEU A 303 9.68 -18.24 -5.69
N LEU A 304 9.83 -19.23 -6.57
CA LEU A 304 9.11 -20.50 -6.47
C LEU A 304 9.99 -21.57 -5.80
N TRP A 305 9.35 -22.36 -4.94
CA TRP A 305 9.95 -23.34 -4.05
C TRP A 305 9.34 -24.71 -4.29
N ASP A 306 10.05 -25.61 -4.96
CA ASP A 306 9.62 -27.01 -5.02
C ASP A 306 10.03 -27.72 -3.73
N VAL A 307 9.10 -27.94 -2.80
CA VAL A 307 9.39 -28.53 -1.47
C VAL A 307 8.72 -29.87 -1.31
N GLU A 308 9.48 -30.86 -0.83
CA GLU A 308 8.93 -32.16 -0.42
C GLU A 308 8.22 -32.02 0.94
N VAL A 309 6.89 -31.92 0.95
CA VAL A 309 6.09 -31.72 2.17
C VAL A 309 5.81 -33.02 2.93
N ALA A 310 5.87 -34.16 2.24
CA ALA A 310 5.81 -35.52 2.78
C ALA A 310 6.55 -36.46 1.83
N ARG A 311 6.92 -37.67 2.28
CA ARG A 311 7.72 -38.62 1.49
C ARG A 311 7.13 -38.84 0.09
N GLY A 312 7.84 -38.39 -0.94
CA GLY A 312 7.45 -38.48 -2.36
C GLY A 312 6.39 -37.47 -2.82
N ARG A 313 5.94 -36.54 -1.96
CA ARG A 313 4.96 -35.51 -2.27
C ARG A 313 5.63 -34.13 -2.28
N PHE A 314 5.69 -33.53 -3.47
CA PHE A 314 6.24 -32.19 -3.69
C PHE A 314 5.12 -31.18 -3.90
N GLU A 315 5.31 -29.97 -3.38
CA GLU A 315 4.43 -28.82 -3.58
C GLU A 315 5.29 -27.64 -4.05
N THR A 316 4.79 -26.88 -5.03
CA THR A 316 5.42 -25.63 -5.44
C THR A 316 4.83 -24.50 -4.60
N LEU A 317 5.64 -23.92 -3.73
CA LEU A 317 5.30 -22.84 -2.81
C LEU A 317 6.03 -21.56 -3.19
N ASN A 318 5.67 -20.43 -2.59
CA ASN A 318 6.24 -19.12 -2.92
C ASN A 318 6.54 -18.30 -1.66
N GLY A 319 7.36 -17.25 -1.82
CA GLY A 319 7.72 -16.31 -0.75
C GLY A 319 9.15 -16.49 -0.24
N THR A 320 9.40 -16.02 0.97
CA THR A 320 10.67 -16.22 1.70
C THR A 320 10.73 -17.62 2.33
N ILE A 321 11.93 -18.06 2.71
CA ILE A 321 12.16 -19.34 3.42
C ILE A 321 11.27 -19.47 4.67
N GLN A 322 11.05 -18.38 5.40
CA GLN A 322 10.21 -18.34 6.61
C GLN A 322 8.73 -18.57 6.26
N GLU A 323 8.24 -17.92 5.21
CA GLU A 323 6.85 -18.04 4.74
C GLU A 323 6.59 -19.42 4.14
N VAL A 324 7.54 -19.97 3.40
CA VAL A 324 7.48 -21.32 2.83
C VAL A 324 7.47 -22.36 3.93
N TYR A 325 8.33 -22.25 4.93
CA TYR A 325 8.31 -23.15 6.08
C TYR A 325 6.95 -23.12 6.82
N ALA A 326 6.37 -21.92 7.00
CA ALA A 326 5.03 -21.78 7.57
C ALA A 326 3.92 -22.39 6.68
N GLN A 327 4.07 -22.35 5.35
CA GLN A 327 3.17 -23.04 4.40
C GLN A 327 3.31 -24.57 4.52
N VAL A 328 4.53 -25.09 4.58
CA VAL A 328 4.79 -26.52 4.76
C VAL A 328 4.16 -27.04 6.05
N LEU A 329 4.30 -26.32 7.17
CA LEU A 329 3.68 -26.70 8.45
C LEU A 329 2.15 -26.68 8.40
N ARG A 330 1.53 -25.85 7.55
CA ARG A 330 0.07 -25.88 7.33
C ARG A 330 -0.36 -27.12 6.55
N LEU A 331 0.44 -27.54 5.57
CA LEU A 331 0.18 -28.73 4.74
C LEU A 331 0.50 -30.03 5.46
N ASN A 332 1.51 -30.02 6.33
CA ASN A 332 1.93 -31.14 7.16
C ASN A 332 2.41 -30.63 8.54
N PRO A 333 1.51 -30.59 9.55
CA PRO A 333 1.85 -30.14 10.90
C PRO A 333 2.93 -30.97 11.62
N HIS A 334 3.19 -32.20 11.14
CA HIS A 334 4.23 -33.08 11.66
C HIS A 334 5.55 -32.97 10.90
N PHE A 335 5.64 -32.07 9.92
CA PHE A 335 6.87 -31.83 9.18
C PHE A 335 8.00 -31.42 10.13
N LYS A 336 9.13 -32.13 10.03
CA LYS A 336 10.35 -31.82 10.78
C LYS A 336 11.44 -31.48 9.79
N LEU A 337 12.14 -30.38 10.03
CA LEU A 337 13.41 -30.13 9.35
C LEU A 337 14.41 -31.22 9.73
N PRO A 338 15.23 -31.72 8.79
CA PRO A 338 16.35 -32.60 9.12
C PRO A 338 17.23 -31.99 10.20
N GLU A 339 17.62 -32.79 11.21
CA GLU A 339 18.38 -32.30 12.37
C GLU A 339 19.79 -31.82 11.98
N ASP A 340 20.39 -32.40 10.94
CA ASP A 340 21.72 -32.02 10.46
C ASP A 340 21.66 -31.30 9.10
N PRO A 341 22.12 -30.04 8.99
CA PRO A 341 22.38 -29.44 7.69
C PRO A 341 23.51 -30.22 7.01
N PRO A 342 23.40 -30.60 5.73
CA PRO A 342 24.54 -31.17 5.02
C PRO A 342 25.74 -30.22 5.12
N VAL A 343 26.91 -30.79 5.42
CA VAL A 343 28.19 -30.06 5.43
C VAL A 343 28.33 -29.34 4.09
N ALA A 344 28.73 -28.07 4.14
CA ALA A 344 28.98 -27.25 2.96
C ALA A 344 29.79 -28.05 1.93
N ARG A 345 29.20 -28.42 0.79
CA ARG A 345 29.97 -28.99 -0.31
C ARG A 345 30.78 -27.82 -0.86
N GLY A 346 32.07 -27.80 -0.55
CA GLY A 346 32.94 -26.67 -0.80
C GLY A 346 32.73 -26.06 -2.18
N LEU A 347 32.21 -24.83 -2.21
CA LEU A 347 32.16 -24.02 -3.43
C LEU A 347 33.53 -24.07 -4.11
N ASN A 348 33.52 -24.22 -5.42
CA ASN A 348 34.72 -24.04 -6.22
C ASN A 348 35.05 -22.53 -6.24
N ARG A 349 35.72 -22.03 -5.19
CA ARG A 349 36.01 -20.61 -4.89
C ARG A 349 36.79 -19.88 -5.99
N LYS A 350 37.20 -20.56 -7.07
CA LYS A 350 38.01 -19.99 -8.16
C LYS A 350 37.19 -19.23 -9.22
N ARG A 351 35.85 -19.15 -9.11
CA ARG A 351 35.00 -18.57 -10.18
C ARG A 351 33.90 -17.59 -9.74
N SER A 352 33.83 -17.20 -8.47
CA SER A 352 32.87 -16.19 -7.98
C SER A 352 33.59 -14.90 -7.56
N THR A 353 32.89 -13.76 -7.63
CA THR A 353 33.45 -12.45 -7.24
C THR A 353 32.60 -11.82 -6.15
N VAL A 354 33.16 -11.66 -4.95
CA VAL A 354 32.50 -11.01 -3.82
C VAL A 354 32.83 -9.51 -3.79
N ARG A 355 31.81 -8.67 -3.63
CA ARG A 355 31.92 -7.23 -3.40
C ARG A 355 31.35 -6.89 -2.03
N CYS A 356 32.18 -6.31 -1.17
CA CYS A 356 31.82 -5.95 0.20
C CYS A 356 31.50 -4.46 0.33
N GLY A 357 30.66 -4.08 1.29
CA GLY A 357 30.45 -2.67 1.68
C GLY A 357 29.54 -1.84 0.79
N ASN A 358 28.96 -2.40 -0.28
CA ASN A 358 28.06 -1.69 -1.20
C ASN A 358 26.60 -1.63 -0.71
N TRP A 359 26.31 -2.20 0.45
CA TRP A 359 24.96 -2.41 0.94
C TRP A 359 24.85 -2.06 2.44
N PRO A 360 23.67 -1.65 2.93
CA PRO A 360 23.45 -1.43 4.36
C PRO A 360 23.82 -2.67 5.21
N LEU A 361 24.55 -2.47 6.30
CA LEU A 361 25.03 -3.53 7.19
C LEU A 361 23.89 -4.20 7.96
N THR A 362 23.89 -5.53 8.01
CA THR A 362 22.95 -6.34 8.82
C THR A 362 23.65 -7.32 9.76
N SER A 363 22.89 -7.96 10.65
CA SER A 363 23.42 -8.94 11.61
C SER A 363 23.90 -10.21 10.90
N LYS A 364 25.15 -10.59 11.15
CA LYS A 364 25.76 -11.82 10.63
C LYS A 364 25.02 -13.07 11.14
N ASP A 365 24.64 -13.08 12.41
CA ASP A 365 23.95 -14.22 13.03
C ASP A 365 22.59 -14.48 12.39
N ARG A 366 21.83 -13.42 12.08
CA ARG A 366 20.53 -13.54 11.40
C ARG A 366 20.64 -14.05 9.97
N ILE A 367 21.70 -13.66 9.26
CA ILE A 367 21.99 -14.23 7.94
C ILE A 367 22.42 -15.68 8.05
N GLN A 368 23.22 -16.03 9.07
CA GLN A 368 23.61 -17.41 9.33
C GLN A 368 22.42 -18.31 9.65
N GLU A 369 21.43 -17.81 10.42
CA GLU A 369 20.14 -18.49 10.64
C GLU A 369 19.44 -18.76 9.30
N GLY A 370 19.34 -17.75 8.42
CA GLY A 370 18.75 -17.90 7.08
C GLY A 370 19.47 -18.94 6.22
N ILE A 371 20.81 -18.94 6.22
CA ILE A 371 21.65 -19.94 5.54
C ILE A 371 21.35 -21.35 6.07
N ASN A 372 21.24 -21.50 7.39
CA ASN A 372 20.96 -22.79 8.01
C ASN A 372 19.58 -23.32 7.61
N TYR A 373 18.57 -22.46 7.48
CA TYR A 373 17.25 -22.87 6.96
C TYR A 373 17.32 -23.33 5.51
N LEU A 374 18.02 -22.59 4.65
CA LEU A 374 18.18 -22.95 3.24
C LEU A 374 18.82 -24.34 3.05
N ARG A 375 19.79 -24.69 3.91
CA ARG A 375 20.46 -25.99 3.86
C ARG A 375 19.57 -27.17 4.28
N ARG A 376 18.52 -26.90 5.06
CA ARG A 376 17.63 -27.94 5.60
C ARG A 376 16.44 -28.23 4.70
N LEU A 377 16.21 -27.43 3.67
CA LEU A 377 15.09 -27.61 2.75
C LEU A 377 15.58 -28.19 1.43
N ASN A 378 14.94 -29.30 1.02
CA ASN A 378 15.12 -29.88 -0.29
C ASN A 378 14.28 -29.12 -1.30
N GLY A 379 14.82 -28.90 -2.50
CA GLY A 379 14.10 -28.22 -3.56
C GLY A 379 14.99 -27.49 -4.55
N ALA A 380 14.44 -27.26 -5.74
CA ALA A 380 15.07 -26.49 -6.81
C ALA A 380 14.47 -25.07 -6.85
N PRO A 381 15.21 -24.03 -6.43
CA PRO A 381 14.73 -22.65 -6.51
C PRO A 381 14.58 -22.20 -7.96
N ARG A 382 13.49 -21.47 -8.26
CA ARG A 382 13.27 -20.84 -9.58
C ARG A 382 13.10 -19.34 -9.46
N ASN A 383 13.72 -18.60 -10.39
CA ASN A 383 13.62 -17.15 -10.54
C ASN A 383 13.46 -16.82 -12.03
N GLY A 384 12.60 -15.86 -12.38
CA GLY A 384 12.34 -15.48 -13.76
C GLY A 384 13.51 -14.76 -14.44
N PRO A 385 13.33 -14.35 -15.70
CA PRO A 385 14.41 -13.78 -16.51
C PRO A 385 14.86 -12.40 -15.99
N GLY A 386 16.16 -12.16 -16.04
CA GLY A 386 16.80 -10.87 -15.82
C GLY A 386 17.00 -10.07 -17.12
N PRO A 387 17.95 -9.10 -17.12
CA PRO A 387 18.99 -8.92 -16.12
C PRO A 387 18.47 -8.34 -14.79
N SER A 388 19.21 -8.57 -13.70
CA SER A 388 18.97 -7.94 -12.40
C SER A 388 17.56 -8.16 -11.82
N ASN A 389 16.93 -9.31 -12.10
CA ASN A 389 15.65 -9.68 -11.51
C ASN A 389 15.87 -10.49 -10.22
N CYS A 390 15.39 -10.00 -9.08
CA CYS A 390 15.71 -10.54 -7.77
C CYS A 390 14.48 -11.06 -7.04
N GLY A 391 14.66 -12.15 -6.31
CA GLY A 391 13.71 -12.60 -5.30
C GLY A 391 14.33 -12.62 -3.92
N ARG A 392 13.53 -12.22 -2.92
CA ARG A 392 13.94 -12.25 -1.52
C ARG A 392 13.86 -13.67 -0.99
N VAL A 393 15.01 -14.25 -0.71
CA VAL A 393 15.16 -15.65 -0.29
C VAL A 393 14.86 -15.82 1.19
N SER A 394 15.34 -14.90 2.01
CA SER A 394 15.16 -14.90 3.47
C SER A 394 15.06 -13.48 3.96
N CYS A 395 14.18 -13.23 4.94
CA CYS A 395 14.12 -11.97 5.66
C CYS A 395 13.74 -12.23 7.13
N SER A 396 14.61 -11.85 8.06
CA SER A 396 14.27 -11.87 9.49
C SER A 396 15.09 -10.85 10.27
N TYR A 397 14.48 -10.18 11.26
CA TYR A 397 15.16 -9.21 12.15
C TYR A 397 15.99 -8.17 11.40
N ASN A 398 15.42 -7.59 10.35
CA ASN A 398 16.07 -6.66 9.44
C ASN A 398 17.30 -7.19 8.67
N ALA A 399 17.40 -8.50 8.47
CA ALA A 399 18.48 -9.17 7.75
C ALA A 399 17.93 -9.98 6.59
N ALA A 400 18.34 -9.64 5.36
CA ALA A 400 17.84 -10.29 4.17
C ALA A 400 18.95 -10.93 3.32
N ILE A 401 18.58 -12.06 2.73
CA ILE A 401 19.30 -12.73 1.64
C ILE A 401 18.44 -12.59 0.39
N TRP A 402 19.03 -12.07 -0.68
CA TRP A 402 18.41 -11.95 -1.99
C TRP A 402 19.13 -12.83 -3.00
N TRP A 403 18.38 -13.36 -3.97
CA TRP A 403 18.91 -14.08 -5.11
C TRP A 403 18.46 -13.40 -6.39
N CYS A 404 19.42 -13.02 -7.23
CA CYS A 404 19.19 -12.29 -8.47
C CYS A 404 19.63 -13.11 -9.68
N ASN A 405 18.80 -13.13 -10.72
CA ASN A 405 19.11 -13.70 -12.01
C ASN A 405 19.52 -12.59 -12.99
N ASP A 406 20.70 -12.70 -13.58
CA ASP A 406 21.20 -11.78 -14.60
C ASP A 406 21.12 -12.37 -16.02
N ASN A 407 20.63 -13.61 -16.17
CA ASN A 407 20.37 -14.21 -17.49
C ASN A 407 19.07 -13.66 -18.07
N THR A 408 18.99 -13.52 -19.40
CA THR A 408 17.75 -13.14 -20.11
C THR A 408 16.68 -14.24 -20.14
N VAL A 409 16.94 -15.39 -19.51
CA VAL A 409 16.03 -16.55 -19.43
C VAL A 409 15.80 -16.92 -17.96
N PRO A 410 14.64 -17.53 -17.62
CA PRO A 410 14.39 -18.05 -16.28
C PRO A 410 15.52 -18.98 -15.82
N LYS A 411 15.85 -18.91 -14.54
CA LYS A 411 16.92 -19.71 -13.93
C LYS A 411 16.38 -20.60 -12.83
N THR A 412 16.77 -21.87 -12.91
CA THR A 412 16.55 -22.87 -11.86
C THR A 412 17.92 -23.30 -11.34
N LEU A 413 18.08 -23.41 -10.02
CA LEU A 413 19.26 -24.05 -9.43
C LEU A 413 18.89 -25.46 -8.95
N ASP A 414 19.86 -26.36 -8.92
CA ASP A 414 19.62 -27.75 -8.49
C ASP A 414 19.27 -27.86 -7.00
N SER A 415 19.62 -26.84 -6.22
CA SER A 415 19.43 -26.82 -4.77
C SER A 415 19.55 -25.42 -4.18
N TRP A 416 18.79 -25.15 -3.12
CA TRP A 416 18.96 -23.98 -2.24
C TRP A 416 20.35 -23.87 -1.62
N ASN A 417 21.11 -24.97 -1.55
CA ASN A 417 22.49 -24.98 -1.09
C ASN A 417 23.39 -24.03 -1.90
N TRP A 418 23.12 -23.83 -3.19
CA TRP A 418 23.89 -22.89 -4.02
C TRP A 418 23.77 -21.46 -3.49
N ILE A 419 22.56 -21.01 -3.15
CA ILE A 419 22.31 -19.67 -2.60
C ILE A 419 22.88 -19.58 -1.18
N ALA A 420 22.69 -20.63 -0.37
CA ALA A 420 23.21 -20.71 0.99
C ALA A 420 24.74 -20.58 1.03
N ASP A 421 25.43 -21.29 0.13
CA ASP A 421 26.88 -21.26 0.04
C ASP A 421 27.40 -19.93 -0.50
N SER A 422 26.70 -19.34 -1.48
CA SER A 422 27.00 -17.99 -1.99
C SER A 422 26.87 -16.93 -0.89
N ALA A 423 25.80 -16.98 -0.09
CA ALA A 423 25.62 -16.10 1.08
C ALA A 423 26.70 -16.36 2.14
N GLN A 424 27.06 -17.62 2.41
CA GLN A 424 28.14 -17.97 3.33
C GLN A 424 29.49 -17.43 2.85
N HIS A 425 29.74 -17.41 1.54
CA HIS A 425 30.94 -16.81 0.97
C HIS A 425 31.01 -15.31 1.28
N ILE A 426 29.88 -14.59 1.18
CA ILE A 426 29.79 -13.18 1.60
C ILE A 426 30.12 -13.03 3.10
N LEU A 427 29.57 -13.88 3.96
CA LEU A 427 29.85 -13.84 5.40
C LEU A 427 31.34 -14.04 5.73
N ASN A 428 31.97 -14.99 5.04
CA ASN A 428 33.37 -15.34 5.26
C ASN A 428 34.32 -14.26 4.73
N THR A 429 33.99 -13.62 3.61
CA THR A 429 34.86 -12.65 2.95
C THR A 429 34.67 -11.23 3.46
N CYS A 430 33.42 -10.78 3.65
CA CYS A 430 33.12 -9.38 3.96
C CYS A 430 33.14 -9.03 5.45
N ALA A 431 33.06 -10.02 6.34
CA ALA A 431 33.04 -9.80 7.79
C ALA A 431 33.63 -10.99 8.57
N PRO A 432 34.90 -11.39 8.33
CA PRO A 432 35.48 -12.58 8.95
C PRO A 432 35.50 -12.53 10.49
N GLY A 433 35.56 -11.34 11.10
CA GLY A 433 35.57 -11.14 12.56
C GLY A 433 34.58 -10.10 13.10
N ALA A 434 33.57 -9.69 12.31
CA ALA A 434 32.58 -8.68 12.71
C ALA A 434 31.17 -9.27 12.84
N ASN A 435 30.37 -8.72 13.74
CA ASN A 435 28.97 -9.13 13.97
C ASN A 435 28.00 -8.57 12.92
N MET A 436 28.47 -7.61 12.12
CA MET A 436 27.69 -6.95 11.08
C MET A 436 28.32 -7.24 9.71
N VAL A 437 27.49 -7.44 8.70
CA VAL A 437 27.90 -7.85 7.36
C VAL A 437 27.01 -7.24 6.29
N SER A 438 27.59 -6.97 5.12
CA SER A 438 26.85 -6.77 3.89
C SER A 438 27.75 -7.06 2.69
N GLY A 439 27.15 -7.45 1.57
CA GLY A 439 27.90 -7.71 0.36
C GLY A 439 27.07 -8.39 -0.72
N GLN A 440 27.71 -8.60 -1.86
CA GLN A 440 27.13 -9.26 -3.02
C GLN A 440 28.14 -10.21 -3.64
N ASN A 441 27.75 -11.44 -3.92
CA ASN A 441 28.59 -12.43 -4.59
C ASN A 441 28.03 -12.74 -5.97
N PHE A 442 28.84 -12.50 -7.00
CA PHE A 442 28.52 -12.79 -8.40
C PHE A 442 29.06 -14.16 -8.77
N GLU A 443 28.18 -15.05 -9.23
CA GLU A 443 28.49 -16.44 -9.58
C GLU A 443 28.65 -16.63 -11.09
N SER A 444 29.47 -17.60 -11.49
CA SER A 444 29.84 -17.87 -12.89
C SER A 444 28.69 -18.24 -13.85
N GLY A 445 27.46 -18.39 -13.34
CA GLY A 445 26.25 -18.69 -14.11
C GLY A 445 25.33 -17.48 -14.34
N ASN A 446 25.87 -16.26 -14.32
CA ASN A 446 25.13 -14.99 -14.43
C ASN A 446 23.96 -14.90 -13.43
N TRP A 447 24.28 -15.13 -12.17
CA TRP A 447 23.37 -14.90 -11.06
C TRP A 447 24.18 -14.43 -9.86
N ASN A 448 23.53 -13.80 -8.90
CA ASN A 448 24.21 -13.27 -7.74
C ASN A 448 23.37 -13.36 -6.48
N THR A 449 24.03 -13.28 -5.33
CA THR A 449 23.39 -13.21 -4.02
C THR A 449 23.75 -11.90 -3.36
N ILE A 450 22.77 -11.24 -2.73
CA ILE A 450 22.98 -10.02 -1.95
C ILE A 450 22.62 -10.29 -0.49
N VAL A 451 23.50 -9.88 0.41
CA VAL A 451 23.26 -9.86 1.86
C VAL A 451 23.28 -8.41 2.32
N ARG A 452 22.18 -7.97 2.93
CA ARG A 452 22.02 -6.59 3.37
C ARG A 452 21.00 -6.43 4.49
N ARG A 453 21.01 -5.25 5.11
CA ARG A 453 19.89 -4.82 5.94
C ARG A 453 18.72 -4.47 5.04
N ASP A 454 17.59 -4.99 5.42
CA ASP A 454 16.31 -4.85 4.73
C ASP A 454 15.20 -4.98 5.75
N SER A 455 14.02 -4.44 5.52
CA SER A 455 12.94 -4.56 6.51
C SER A 455 12.24 -5.91 6.39
N CYS A 456 12.17 -6.57 7.53
CA CYS A 456 11.51 -7.85 7.78
C CYS A 456 10.63 -7.65 9.02
#